data_AF-W2LWU3-F1
#
_entry.id   AF-W2LWU3-F1
#
_cell.length_a   1.000
_cell.length_b   1.000
_cell.length_c   1.000
_cell.angle_alpha   90.00
_cell.angle_beta   90.00
_cell.angle_gamma   90.00
#
_symmetry.space_group_name_H-M   'P 1'
#
loop_
_entity.id
_entity.type
_entity.pdbx_description
1 polymer ?
#
loop_
_entity_poly.entity_id
_entity_poly.type
_entity_poly.pdbx_seq_one_letter_code
_entity_poly.pdbx_strand_id
1 'polypeptide(L)'
;MTAHLQPADSAWFKPLKDNLMESSDEWKLIGDFDYTRGGNVKAPRNTVVHSWLTRAWKAVSAETIVTSFRRCFLGADDQLALRKHSIYGEAIKEALENQRADADAATSVEADQVLEEDSDSDGGNDFVVSIAELTL
;
A
#
# COMPACT_ATOMS: atom_id res chain seq x y z
N MET A 1 -3.17 -16.05 -4.93
CA MET A 1 -3.59 -14.86 -5.70
C MET A 1 -3.52 -13.57 -4.89
N THR A 2 -4.15 -13.51 -3.72
CA THR A 2 -4.35 -12.23 -2.98
C THR A 2 -3.07 -11.63 -2.40
N ALA A 3 -2.06 -12.42 -2.07
CA ALA A 3 -0.81 -11.92 -1.50
C ALA A 3 -0.04 -10.91 -2.40
N HIS A 4 -0.21 -10.98 -3.73
CA HIS A 4 0.38 -9.99 -4.65
C HIS A 4 -0.36 -8.65 -4.66
N LEU A 5 -1.61 -8.66 -4.19
CA LEU A 5 -2.50 -7.51 -4.11
C LEU A 5 -2.58 -6.95 -2.69
N GLN A 6 -1.97 -7.59 -1.69
CA GLN A 6 -2.07 -7.14 -0.30
C GLN A 6 -0.71 -6.58 0.14
N PRO A 7 -0.57 -5.23 0.23
CA PRO A 7 0.68 -4.59 0.63
C PRO A 7 1.26 -5.19 1.91
N ALA A 8 0.37 -5.47 2.89
CA ALA A 8 0.71 -6.11 4.14
C ALA A 8 1.40 -7.47 3.96
N ASP A 9 0.77 -8.39 3.25
CA ASP A 9 1.28 -9.74 3.03
C ASP A 9 2.57 -9.72 2.20
N SER A 10 2.71 -8.74 1.31
CA SER A 10 3.88 -8.60 0.44
C SER A 10 5.11 -8.05 1.14
N ALA A 11 4.95 -7.36 2.27
CA ALA A 11 6.02 -6.50 2.80
C ALA A 11 6.21 -6.61 4.32
N TRP A 12 5.23 -6.19 5.12
CA TRP A 12 5.45 -6.02 6.56
C TRP A 12 4.89 -7.15 7.42
N PHE A 13 4.00 -7.99 6.92
CA PHE A 13 3.41 -9.05 7.73
C PHE A 13 4.43 -10.13 8.12
N LYS A 14 5.33 -10.50 7.18
CA LYS A 14 6.44 -11.41 7.46
C LYS A 14 7.39 -10.88 8.55
N PRO A 15 8.04 -9.71 8.40
CA PRO A 15 8.96 -9.21 9.42
C PRO A 15 8.27 -8.93 10.77
N LEU A 16 7.00 -8.51 10.76
CA LEU A 16 6.20 -8.37 11.99
C LEU A 16 6.03 -9.71 12.70
N LYS A 17 5.65 -10.76 11.96
CA LYS A 17 5.48 -12.11 12.50
C LYS A 17 6.80 -12.67 13.03
N ASP A 18 7.88 -12.53 12.27
CA ASP A 18 9.20 -13.03 12.64
C ASP A 18 9.69 -12.38 13.95
N ASN A 19 9.53 -11.06 14.11
CA ASN A 19 9.87 -10.33 15.35
C ASN A 19 9.00 -10.73 16.56
N LEU A 20 7.70 -10.98 16.32
CA LEU A 20 6.80 -11.43 17.38
C LEU A 20 7.15 -12.83 17.85
N MET A 21 7.52 -13.73 16.93
CA MET A 21 7.96 -15.09 17.24
C MET A 21 9.26 -15.07 18.05
N GLU A 22 10.24 -14.28 17.63
CA GLU A 22 11.50 -14.08 18.36
C GLU A 22 11.24 -13.57 19.79
N SER A 23 10.43 -12.51 19.95
CA SER A 23 10.09 -11.98 21.27
C SER A 23 9.34 -12.98 22.15
N SER A 24 8.49 -13.82 21.56
CA SER A 24 7.81 -14.92 22.26
C SER A 24 8.79 -15.98 22.73
N ASP A 25 9.74 -16.35 21.88
CA ASP A 25 10.70 -17.41 22.20
C ASP A 25 11.74 -16.95 23.23
N GLU A 26 12.20 -15.70 23.16
CA GLU A 26 12.99 -15.07 24.22
C GLU A 26 12.23 -15.08 25.56
N TRP A 27 10.94 -14.70 25.55
CA TRP A 27 10.15 -14.73 26.77
C TRP A 27 9.98 -16.14 27.33
N LYS A 28 9.84 -17.17 26.50
CA LYS A 28 9.79 -18.57 26.98
C LYS A 28 11.10 -19.06 27.59
N LEU A 29 12.23 -18.44 27.27
CA LEU A 29 13.55 -18.85 27.77
C LEU A 29 13.96 -18.12 29.05
N ILE A 30 13.75 -16.80 29.10
CA ILE A 30 14.29 -15.93 30.16
C ILE A 30 13.26 -14.94 30.73
N GLY A 31 11.99 -15.09 30.34
CA GLY A 31 10.93 -14.18 30.74
C GLY A 31 10.53 -14.29 32.21
N ASP A 32 9.84 -13.27 32.70
CA ASP A 32 9.16 -13.33 33.99
C ASP A 32 7.89 -14.18 33.85
N PHE A 33 7.88 -15.32 34.56
CA PHE A 33 6.80 -16.30 34.50
C PHE A 33 5.96 -16.27 35.77
N ASP A 34 4.66 -16.12 35.58
CA ASP A 34 3.70 -16.49 36.62
C ASP A 34 3.26 -17.94 36.39
N TYR A 35 3.14 -18.72 37.47
CA TYR A 35 2.62 -20.07 37.39
C TYR A 35 1.13 -20.11 37.75
N THR A 36 0.39 -20.99 37.08
CA THR A 36 -0.97 -21.37 37.49
C THR A 36 -0.92 -22.18 38.78
N ARG A 37 -2.06 -22.34 39.46
CA ARG A 37 -2.15 -23.19 40.66
C ARG A 37 -1.68 -24.64 40.40
N GLY A 38 -1.79 -25.12 39.16
CA GLY A 38 -1.35 -26.45 38.73
C GLY A 38 0.12 -26.54 38.29
N GLY A 39 0.92 -25.47 38.44
CA GLY A 39 2.35 -25.48 38.09
C GLY A 39 2.66 -25.25 36.61
N ASN A 40 1.65 -25.02 35.76
CA ASN A 40 1.88 -24.63 34.36
C ASN A 40 2.20 -23.13 34.26
N VAL A 41 3.10 -22.76 33.35
CA VAL A 41 3.40 -21.35 33.02
C VAL A 41 2.14 -20.66 32.48
N LYS A 42 1.81 -19.48 33.01
CA LYS A 42 0.70 -18.66 32.51
C LYS A 42 1.09 -17.99 31.20
N ALA A 43 0.08 -17.65 30.40
CA ALA A 43 0.26 -16.79 29.24
C ALA A 43 0.90 -15.45 29.63
N PRO A 44 1.70 -14.82 28.74
CA PRO A 44 2.28 -13.52 28.98
C PRO A 44 1.19 -12.48 29.23
N ARG A 45 1.46 -11.52 30.11
CA ARG A 45 0.55 -10.40 30.38
C ARG A 45 0.38 -9.56 29.10
N ASN A 46 -0.81 -8.96 28.90
CA ASN A 46 -1.08 -8.11 27.72
C ASN A 46 -0.06 -6.97 27.57
N THR A 47 0.44 -6.41 28.67
CA THR A 47 1.48 -5.37 28.65
C THR A 47 2.79 -5.86 28.00
N VAL A 48 3.15 -7.12 28.24
CA VAL A 48 4.33 -7.76 27.65
C VAL A 48 4.09 -7.96 26.15
N VAL A 49 2.93 -8.49 25.75
CA VAL A 49 2.57 -8.68 24.33
C VAL A 49 2.52 -7.35 23.58
N HIS A 50 1.97 -6.28 24.17
CA HIS A 50 1.98 -4.94 23.59
C HIS A 50 3.39 -4.40 23.38
N SER A 51 4.31 -4.69 24.30
CA SER A 51 5.71 -4.30 24.14
C SER A 51 6.38 -5.00 22.96
N TRP A 52 6.07 -6.29 22.73
CA TRP A 52 6.55 -7.05 21.58
C TRP A 52 6.00 -6.50 20.27
N LEU A 53 4.70 -6.21 20.24
CA LEU A 53 4.06 -5.62 19.06
C LEU A 53 4.66 -4.24 18.74
N THR A 54 4.88 -3.41 19.75
CA THR A 54 5.52 -2.09 19.59
C THR A 54 6.93 -2.23 19.02
N ARG A 55 7.72 -3.19 19.53
CA ARG A 55 9.07 -3.47 19.03
C ARG A 55 9.03 -3.96 17.58
N ALA A 56 8.19 -4.95 17.29
CA ALA A 56 8.03 -5.51 15.96
C ALA A 56 7.59 -4.44 14.94
N TRP A 57 6.73 -3.51 15.35
CA TRP A 57 6.29 -2.42 14.47
C TRP A 57 7.37 -1.38 14.20
N LYS A 58 8.20 -1.07 15.19
CA LYS A 58 9.37 -0.19 15.01
C LYS A 58 10.44 -0.80 14.09
N ALA A 59 10.47 -2.12 13.93
CA ALA A 59 11.37 -2.79 13.00
C ALA A 59 10.92 -2.67 11.53
N VAL A 60 9.64 -2.36 11.28
CA VAL A 60 9.11 -2.16 9.93
C VAL A 60 9.41 -0.72 9.47
N SER A 61 10.17 -0.55 8.39
CA SER A 61 10.46 0.78 7.87
C SER A 61 9.27 1.38 7.10
N ALA A 62 9.11 2.71 7.16
CA ALA A 62 8.13 3.42 6.35
C ALA A 62 8.35 3.19 4.85
N GLU A 63 9.60 3.06 4.41
CA GLU A 63 9.96 2.73 3.04
C GLU A 63 9.39 1.37 2.60
N THR A 64 9.41 0.36 3.48
CA THR A 64 8.83 -0.97 3.22
C THR A 64 7.33 -0.85 2.97
N ILE A 65 6.64 -0.04 3.78
CA ILE A 65 5.21 0.24 3.63
C ILE A 65 4.94 0.93 2.30
N VAL A 66 5.60 2.06 2.01
CA VAL A 66 5.40 2.82 0.77
C VAL A 66 5.69 1.97 -0.47
N THR A 67 6.79 1.24 -0.46
CA THR A 67 7.19 0.38 -1.60
C THR A 67 6.17 -0.71 -1.86
N SER A 68 5.56 -1.28 -0.82
CA SER A 68 4.53 -2.30 -0.98
C SER A 68 3.24 -1.75 -1.60
N PHE A 69 2.81 -0.54 -1.23
CA PHE A 69 1.67 0.11 -1.85
C PHE A 69 1.93 0.42 -3.32
N ARG A 70 3.14 0.90 -3.67
CA ARG A 70 3.54 1.10 -5.06
C ARG A 70 3.51 -0.22 -5.84
N ARG A 71 4.06 -1.28 -5.28
CA ARG A 71 4.12 -2.59 -5.93
C ARG A 71 2.74 -3.24 -6.13
N CYS A 72 1.78 -2.98 -5.24
CA CYS A 72 0.44 -3.55 -5.34
C CYS A 72 -0.52 -2.71 -6.20
N PHE A 73 -0.51 -1.38 -6.07
CA PHE A 73 -1.59 -0.54 -6.62
C PHE A 73 -1.16 0.84 -7.14
N LEU A 74 -0.19 1.50 -6.49
CA LEU A 74 0.08 2.94 -6.70
C LEU A 74 1.36 3.22 -7.49
N GLY A 75 2.05 2.18 -7.97
CA GLY A 75 3.30 2.29 -8.71
C GLY A 75 3.07 2.41 -10.20
N ALA A 76 4.12 2.78 -10.92
CA ALA A 76 4.12 2.69 -12.38
C ALA A 76 3.89 1.25 -12.83
N ASP A 77 3.34 1.07 -14.04
CA ASP A 77 2.94 -0.23 -14.57
C ASP A 77 4.02 -1.30 -14.46
N ASP A 78 5.29 -0.94 -14.71
CA ASP A 78 6.46 -1.84 -14.64
C ASP A 78 6.81 -2.28 -13.19
N GLN A 79 6.32 -1.54 -12.20
CA GLN A 79 6.50 -1.81 -10.77
C GLN A 79 5.39 -2.69 -10.20
N LEU A 80 4.25 -2.81 -10.89
CA LEU A 80 3.11 -3.60 -10.43
C LEU A 80 3.45 -5.11 -10.42
N ALA A 81 3.30 -5.74 -9.26
CA ALA A 81 3.56 -7.18 -9.12
C ALA A 81 2.65 -8.02 -10.01
N LEU A 82 1.40 -7.59 -10.21
CA LEU A 82 0.41 -8.34 -10.97
C LEU A 82 0.73 -8.37 -12.47
N ARG A 83 1.38 -7.33 -13.01
CA ARG A 83 1.87 -7.28 -14.40
C ARG A 83 2.89 -8.39 -14.71
N LYS A 84 3.63 -8.83 -13.69
CA LYS A 84 4.64 -9.91 -13.79
C LYS A 84 4.06 -11.30 -13.51
N HIS A 85 2.75 -11.41 -13.23
CA HIS A 85 2.11 -12.68 -12.91
C HIS A 85 1.97 -13.56 -14.15
N SER A 86 2.28 -14.85 -14.05
CA SER A 86 2.26 -15.78 -15.19
C SER A 86 0.90 -15.96 -15.86
N ILE A 87 -0.19 -15.82 -15.08
CA ILE A 87 -1.56 -16.05 -15.57
C ILE A 87 -2.26 -14.76 -15.99
N TYR A 88 -2.10 -13.68 -15.22
CA TYR A 88 -2.87 -12.43 -15.38
C TYR A 88 -2.02 -11.29 -15.91
N GLY A 89 -0.70 -11.45 -15.97
CA GLY A 89 0.21 -10.38 -16.36
C GLY A 89 -0.08 -9.86 -17.75
N GLU A 90 -0.39 -10.74 -18.70
CA GLU A 90 -0.68 -10.34 -20.08
C GLU A 90 -2.00 -9.57 -20.19
N ALA A 91 -3.08 -10.10 -19.59
CA ALA A 91 -4.38 -9.42 -19.56
C ALA A 91 -4.31 -8.03 -18.90
N ILE A 92 -3.45 -7.87 -17.89
CA ILE A 92 -3.27 -6.59 -17.22
C ILE A 92 -2.41 -5.63 -18.04
N LYS A 93 -1.38 -6.13 -18.74
CA LYS A 93 -0.62 -5.29 -19.68
C LYS A 93 -1.56 -4.71 -20.74
N GLU A 94 -2.35 -5.56 -21.36
CA GLU A 94 -3.30 -5.17 -22.39
C GLU A 94 -4.33 -4.16 -21.85
N ALA A 95 -4.90 -4.40 -20.65
CA ALA A 95 -5.85 -3.48 -20.05
C ALA A 95 -5.24 -2.09 -19.75
N LEU A 96 -4.00 -2.04 -19.24
CA LEU A 96 -3.29 -0.79 -18.98
C LEU A 96 -2.96 -0.04 -20.28
N GLU A 97 -2.53 -0.75 -21.32
CA GLU A 97 -2.23 -0.18 -22.63
C GLU A 97 -3.50 0.42 -23.27
N ASN A 98 -4.63 -0.30 -23.20
CA ASN A 98 -5.92 0.19 -23.68
C ASN A 98 -6.38 1.43 -22.92
N GLN A 99 -6.27 1.43 -21.59
CA GLN A 99 -6.64 2.60 -20.78
C GLN A 99 -5.81 3.85 -21.11
N ARG A 100 -4.54 3.65 -21.50
CA ARG A 100 -3.65 4.74 -21.89
C ARG A 100 -4.00 5.28 -23.28
N ALA A 101 -4.31 4.40 -24.22
CA ALA A 101 -4.81 4.80 -25.54
C ALA A 101 -6.11 5.60 -25.43
N ASP A 102 -7.03 5.20 -24.55
CA ASP A 102 -8.27 5.93 -24.28
C ASP A 102 -8.01 7.31 -23.66
N ALA A 103 -7.04 7.43 -22.75
CA ALA A 103 -6.66 8.71 -22.14
C ALA A 103 -5.98 9.67 -23.14
N ASP A 104 -5.10 9.15 -24.00
CA ASP A 104 -4.45 9.93 -25.05
C ASP A 104 -5.46 10.38 -26.13
N ALA A 105 -6.45 9.53 -26.44
CA ALA A 105 -7.57 9.88 -27.33
C ALA A 105 -8.52 10.91 -26.71
N ALA A 106 -8.80 10.84 -25.41
CA ALA A 106 -9.60 11.85 -24.72
C ALA A 106 -8.88 13.21 -24.70
N THR A 107 -7.56 13.21 -24.45
CA THR A 107 -6.73 14.43 -24.42
C THR A 107 -6.67 15.10 -25.80
N SER A 108 -6.60 14.32 -26.90
CA SER A 108 -6.57 14.89 -28.25
C SER A 108 -7.92 15.46 -28.68
N VAL A 109 -9.04 14.87 -28.25
CA VAL A 109 -10.40 15.38 -28.50
C VAL A 109 -10.66 16.67 -27.71
N GLU A 110 -10.17 16.78 -26.48
CA GLU A 110 -10.26 18.02 -25.69
C GLU A 110 -9.40 19.15 -26.27
N ALA A 111 -8.20 18.85 -26.79
CA ALA A 111 -7.35 19.83 -27.45
C ALA A 111 -7.95 20.36 -28.77
N ASP A 112 -8.68 19.51 -29.51
CA ASP A 112 -9.36 19.89 -30.76
C ASP A 112 -10.62 20.74 -30.48
N GLN A 113 -11.31 20.50 -29.34
CA GLN A 113 -12.46 21.30 -28.92
C GLN A 113 -12.08 22.71 -28.41
N VAL A 114 -10.87 22.91 -27.87
CA VAL A 114 -10.39 24.22 -27.39
C VAL A 114 -9.98 25.16 -28.55
N LEU A 115 -9.72 24.63 -29.75
CA LEU A 115 -9.31 25.44 -30.91
C LEU A 115 -10.48 26.00 -31.73
N GLU A 116 -11.75 25.70 -31.37
CA GLU A 116 -12.94 26.22 -32.06
C GLU A 116 -13.74 27.30 -31.28
N GLU A 117 -13.24 27.83 -30.16
CA GLU A 117 -13.84 29.00 -29.49
C GLU A 117 -12.99 30.27 -29.67
N ASP A 118 -12.82 30.71 -30.93
CA ASP A 118 -12.48 32.11 -31.24
C ASP A 118 -13.55 32.68 -32.18
N SER A 119 -14.68 33.13 -31.60
CA SER A 119 -15.33 34.39 -32.02
C SER A 119 -16.42 34.84 -31.03
N ASP A 120 -16.09 35.92 -30.31
CA ASP A 120 -16.95 36.96 -29.75
C ASP A 120 -18.13 36.57 -28.81
N SER A 121 -17.94 36.78 -27.50
CA SER A 121 -18.63 37.87 -26.75
C SER A 121 -18.58 37.70 -25.23
N ASP A 122 -17.95 38.68 -24.58
CA ASP A 122 -18.26 39.34 -23.29
C ASP A 122 -19.03 38.59 -22.18
N GLY A 123 -18.44 38.56 -20.99
CA GLY A 123 -19.15 38.30 -19.73
C GLY A 123 -18.45 37.30 -18.81
N GLY A 124 -17.62 37.80 -17.89
CA GLY A 124 -16.77 37.00 -17.03
C GLY A 124 -17.50 35.96 -16.16
N ASN A 125 -16.77 34.87 -15.84
CA ASN A 125 -16.91 34.23 -14.55
C ASN A 125 -15.61 33.57 -14.12
N ASP A 126 -15.25 33.89 -12.89
CA ASP A 126 -14.07 33.46 -12.13
C ASP A 126 -14.31 32.04 -11.59
N PHE A 127 -13.56 31.05 -12.06
CA PHE A 127 -13.43 29.77 -11.35
C PHE A 127 -12.12 29.05 -11.71
N VAL A 128 -10.99 29.63 -11.29
CA VAL A 128 -9.73 28.88 -11.17
C VAL A 128 -9.67 28.23 -9.79
N VAL A 129 -10.16 26.99 -9.66
CA VAL A 129 -9.83 26.18 -8.48
C VAL A 129 -8.51 25.46 -8.71
N SER A 130 -7.48 26.00 -8.07
CA SER A 130 -6.11 25.48 -8.02
C SER A 130 -6.05 24.12 -7.31
N ILE A 131 -5.52 23.09 -8.00
CA ILE A 131 -5.25 21.73 -7.47
C ILE A 131 -3.98 21.74 -6.58
N ALA A 132 -3.87 22.70 -5.66
CA ALA A 132 -2.74 22.82 -4.73
C ALA A 132 -3.08 22.38 -3.28
N GLU A 133 -4.33 22.02 -2.98
CA GLU A 133 -4.77 21.73 -1.60
C GLU A 133 -5.03 20.25 -1.28
N LEU A 134 -4.40 19.31 -1.99
CA LEU A 134 -4.45 17.87 -1.65
C LEU A 134 -3.11 17.36 -1.13
N THR A 135 -2.54 18.07 -0.16
CA THR A 135 -1.59 17.50 0.80
C THR A 135 -2.20 17.48 2.19
N LEU A 136 -2.72 16.31 2.59
CA LEU A 136 -2.53 15.78 3.94
C LEU A 136 -2.68 14.25 3.94
#